data_AF-A0A1B6KHN0-F1
#
_entry.id   AF-A0A1B6KHN0-F1
#
_cell.length_a   1.000
_cell.length_b   1.000
_cell.length_c   1.000
_cell.angle_alpha   90.00
_cell.angle_beta   90.00
_cell.angle_gamma   90.00
#
_symmetry.space_group_name_H-M   'P 1'
#
loop_
_entity.id
_entity.type
_entity.pdbx_description
1 polymer ?
#
loop_
_entity_poly.entity_id
_entity_poly.type
_entity_poly.pdbx_seq_one_letter_code
_entity_poly.pdbx_strand_id
1 'polypeptide(L)'
;MKSRRIREKQQNMINNINENNQYELLSGMVTPYWALPYEEELEAKQNKCEEVIKHVLDKLFLKNKDPKKMLDYIIPAPVRDAYRNKDEFSVWPGVDGNPKTVGFFVGSPAVGKVVCVPPTYLKCIRESHKKIAKIYEDFIRASPLSVSYQLYDGGFWRNIVIRSNDAGDHMASVITNPRDFTSEQIEEQERLLREYFSQQLPYLSLFHQSCPHVKCTRDQAPIHHLSGQSYLIESMSGLDFRISPDSFFQLNKPAAEILFEQVMALAGSKHYTTLLDLYCGTGVLERLMVRVMCL
;
A
#
# COMPACT_ATOMS: atom_id res chain seq x y z
N MET A 1 -15.00 11.83 -25.70
CA MET A 1 -15.71 10.60 -26.18
C MET A 1 -14.91 9.30 -25.97
N LYS A 2 -13.59 9.22 -26.28
CA LYS A 2 -12.77 7.99 -26.03
C LYS A 2 -12.69 7.57 -24.55
N SER A 3 -12.42 8.51 -23.64
CA SER A 3 -12.36 8.24 -22.19
C SER A 3 -13.69 7.72 -21.60
N ARG A 4 -14.83 8.22 -22.09
CA ARG A 4 -16.16 7.76 -21.67
C ARG A 4 -16.44 6.32 -22.12
N ARG A 5 -16.10 5.96 -23.36
CA ARG A 5 -16.23 4.59 -23.87
C ARG A 5 -15.31 3.59 -23.16
N ILE A 6 -14.08 4.01 -22.79
CA ILE A 6 -13.16 3.18 -22.00
C ILE A 6 -13.72 2.94 -20.60
N ARG A 7 -14.26 3.98 -19.96
CA ARG A 7 -14.94 3.87 -18.66
C ARG A 7 -16.18 2.98 -18.73
N GLU A 8 -17.03 3.13 -19.74
CA GLU A 8 -18.21 2.27 -19.96
C GLU A 8 -17.81 0.81 -20.22
N LYS A 9 -16.71 0.56 -20.95
CA LYS A 9 -16.19 -0.80 -21.21
C LYS A 9 -15.59 -1.43 -19.94
N GLN A 10 -14.80 -0.69 -19.16
CA GLN A 10 -14.31 -1.13 -17.86
C GLN A 10 -15.46 -1.40 -16.90
N GLN A 11 -16.51 -0.57 -16.92
CA GLN A 11 -17.70 -0.73 -16.10
C GLN A 11 -18.46 -2.02 -16.43
N ASN A 12 -18.66 -2.33 -17.71
CA ASN A 12 -19.29 -3.58 -18.13
C ASN A 12 -18.46 -4.81 -17.75
N MET A 13 -17.12 -4.72 -17.77
CA MET A 13 -16.27 -5.84 -17.33
C MET A 13 -16.35 -6.05 -15.81
N ILE A 14 -16.36 -4.98 -15.02
CA ILE A 14 -16.52 -5.04 -13.55
C ILE A 14 -17.85 -5.70 -13.18
N ASN A 15 -18.93 -5.36 -13.88
CA ASN A 15 -20.25 -5.95 -13.62
C ASN A 15 -20.32 -7.45 -13.94
N ASN A 16 -19.43 -7.94 -14.82
CA ASN A 16 -19.34 -9.34 -15.24
C ASN A 16 -18.11 -10.06 -14.65
N ILE A 17 -17.63 -9.61 -13.49
CA ILE A 17 -16.51 -10.26 -12.82
C ILE A 17 -16.81 -11.72 -12.49
N ASN A 18 -15.88 -12.61 -12.86
CA ASN A 18 -15.94 -14.05 -12.68
C ASN A 18 -14.53 -14.64 -12.54
N GLU A 19 -14.45 -15.95 -12.34
CA GLU A 19 -13.19 -16.63 -12.03
C GLU A 19 -12.11 -16.45 -13.11
N ASN A 20 -12.51 -16.29 -14.38
CA ASN A 20 -11.61 -16.22 -15.52
C ASN A 20 -11.01 -14.82 -15.75
N ASN A 21 -11.67 -13.75 -15.29
CA ASN A 21 -11.24 -12.37 -15.56
C ASN A 21 -10.86 -11.56 -14.31
N GLN A 22 -11.09 -12.10 -13.11
CA GLN A 22 -10.89 -11.38 -11.85
C GLN A 22 -9.46 -10.83 -11.69
N TYR A 23 -8.44 -11.57 -12.10
CA TYR A 23 -7.04 -11.18 -11.91
C TYR A 23 -6.57 -10.12 -12.90
N GLU A 24 -7.12 -10.14 -14.11
CA GLU A 24 -6.90 -9.08 -15.11
C GLU A 24 -7.51 -7.76 -14.62
N LEU A 25 -8.75 -7.82 -14.13
CA LEU A 25 -9.44 -6.66 -13.57
C LEU A 25 -8.73 -6.13 -12.33
N LEU A 26 -8.30 -7.03 -11.43
CA LEU A 26 -7.51 -6.68 -10.27
C LEU A 26 -6.21 -5.95 -10.66
N SER A 27 -5.49 -6.46 -11.67
CA SER A 27 -4.26 -5.84 -12.17
C SER A 27 -4.53 -4.43 -12.70
N GLY A 28 -5.65 -4.23 -13.41
CA GLY A 28 -6.10 -2.92 -13.87
C GLY A 28 -6.41 -1.93 -12.74
N MET A 29 -6.87 -2.41 -11.59
CA MET A 29 -7.20 -1.59 -10.42
C MET A 29 -5.97 -1.23 -9.59
N VAL A 30 -5.08 -2.19 -9.34
CA VAL A 30 -3.90 -2.00 -8.46
C VAL A 30 -2.71 -1.41 -9.22
N THR A 31 -2.58 -1.74 -10.50
CA THR A 31 -1.47 -1.33 -11.37
C THR A 31 -2.02 -0.83 -12.71
N PRO A 32 -2.49 0.44 -12.81
CA PRO A 32 -3.26 0.91 -13.98
C PRO A 32 -2.59 0.76 -15.35
N TYR A 33 -1.26 0.70 -15.40
CA TYR A 33 -0.47 0.54 -16.64
C TYR A 33 0.04 -0.90 -16.87
N TRP A 34 -0.44 -1.89 -16.10
CA TRP A 34 0.11 -3.26 -16.07
C TRP A 34 0.19 -3.97 -17.43
N ALA A 35 -0.68 -3.60 -18.37
CA ALA A 35 -0.77 -4.21 -19.69
C ALA A 35 0.15 -3.54 -20.74
N LEU A 36 0.76 -2.39 -20.41
CA LEU A 36 1.64 -1.69 -21.34
C LEU A 36 3.07 -2.25 -21.28
N PRO A 37 3.78 -2.32 -22.41
CA PRO A 37 5.23 -2.35 -22.42
C PRO A 37 5.80 -1.19 -21.59
N TYR A 38 6.99 -1.36 -21.03
CA TYR A 38 7.47 -0.42 -20.03
C TYR A 38 7.78 0.95 -20.62
N GLU A 39 8.31 0.95 -21.83
CA GLU A 39 8.63 2.15 -22.60
C GLU A 39 7.36 2.96 -22.87
N GLU A 40 6.26 2.27 -23.20
CA GLU A 40 4.94 2.87 -23.37
C GLU A 40 4.33 3.35 -22.03
N GLU A 41 4.58 2.64 -20.93
CA GLU A 41 4.20 3.10 -19.59
C GLU A 41 4.90 4.42 -19.24
N LEU A 42 6.20 4.53 -19.50
CA LEU A 42 6.98 5.75 -19.26
C LEU A 42 6.46 6.90 -20.13
N GLU A 43 6.21 6.65 -21.42
CA GLU A 43 5.63 7.65 -22.33
C GLU A 43 4.23 8.09 -21.87
N ALA A 44 3.38 7.15 -21.50
CA ALA A 44 2.03 7.45 -21.00
C ALA A 44 2.06 8.31 -19.72
N LYS A 45 2.99 8.02 -18.81
CA LYS A 45 3.20 8.83 -17.61
C LYS A 45 3.77 10.21 -17.95
N GLN A 46 4.72 10.32 -18.88
CA GLN A 46 5.30 11.59 -19.31
C GLN A 46 4.21 12.49 -19.91
N ASN A 47 3.42 11.96 -20.83
CA ASN A 47 2.28 12.65 -21.42
C ASN A 47 1.28 13.12 -20.35
N LYS A 48 1.07 12.32 -19.29
CA LYS A 48 0.21 12.71 -18.17
C LYS A 48 0.76 13.89 -17.38
N CYS A 49 2.07 13.90 -17.11
CA CYS A 49 2.73 15.04 -16.46
C CYS A 49 2.63 16.31 -17.32
N GLU A 50 2.84 16.20 -18.64
CA GLU A 50 2.70 17.32 -19.58
C GLU A 50 1.27 17.89 -19.58
N GLU A 51 0.25 17.03 -19.58
CA GLU A 51 -1.17 17.46 -19.47
C GLU A 51 -1.43 18.25 -18.18
N VAL A 52 -0.89 17.78 -17.05
CA VAL A 52 -1.06 18.45 -15.75
C VAL A 52 -0.39 19.80 -15.75
N ILE A 53 0.87 19.90 -16.20
CA ILE A 53 1.59 21.19 -16.28
C ILE A 53 0.87 22.15 -17.21
N LYS A 54 0.41 21.69 -18.37
CA LYS A 54 -0.39 22.52 -19.29
C LYS A 54 -1.63 23.08 -18.60
N HIS A 55 -2.37 22.25 -17.86
CA HIS A 55 -3.56 22.69 -17.12
C HIS A 55 -3.23 23.72 -16.03
N VAL A 56 -2.11 23.55 -15.33
CA VAL A 56 -1.64 24.52 -14.33
C VAL A 56 -1.25 25.85 -14.99
N LEU A 57 -0.48 25.82 -16.09
CA LEU A 57 -0.08 27.01 -16.83
C LEU A 57 -1.28 27.77 -17.39
N ASP A 58 -2.29 27.06 -17.90
CA ASP A 58 -3.55 27.65 -18.36
C ASP A 58 -4.28 28.37 -17.22
N LYS A 59 -4.35 27.77 -16.02
CA LYS A 59 -4.97 28.38 -14.83
C LYS A 59 -4.21 29.59 -14.29
N LEU A 60 -2.89 29.60 -14.45
CA LEU A 60 -2.04 30.72 -14.04
C LEU A 60 -1.90 31.81 -15.11
N PHE A 61 -2.61 31.70 -16.24
CA PHE A 61 -2.51 32.60 -17.38
C PHE A 61 -1.09 32.70 -17.98
N LEU A 62 -0.27 31.66 -17.82
CA LEU A 62 1.13 31.57 -18.29
C LEU A 62 1.25 30.79 -19.61
N LYS A 63 0.36 31.07 -20.58
CA LYS A 63 0.24 30.32 -21.84
C LYS A 63 1.46 30.37 -22.76
N ASN A 64 2.37 31.31 -22.52
CA ASN A 64 3.58 31.49 -23.32
C ASN A 64 4.73 30.55 -22.89
N LYS A 65 4.58 29.83 -21.77
CA LYS A 65 5.58 28.84 -21.34
C LYS A 65 5.32 27.49 -22.00
N ASP A 66 6.38 26.85 -22.46
CA ASP A 66 6.33 25.50 -23.02
C ASP A 66 6.37 24.46 -21.88
N PRO A 67 5.31 23.66 -21.67
CA PRO A 67 5.30 22.61 -20.65
C PRO A 67 6.48 21.64 -20.78
N LYS A 68 6.93 21.36 -22.02
CA LYS A 68 8.01 20.40 -22.28
C LYS A 68 9.37 20.89 -21.82
N LYS A 69 9.56 22.22 -21.73
CA LYS A 69 10.80 22.82 -21.22
C LYS A 69 10.82 22.94 -19.70
N MET A 70 9.70 22.64 -19.04
CA MET A 70 9.55 22.71 -17.58
C MET A 70 9.54 21.33 -16.91
N LEU A 71 9.58 20.26 -17.71
CA LEU A 71 9.54 18.89 -17.25
C LEU A 71 10.79 18.17 -17.69
N ASP A 72 11.49 17.59 -16.74
CA ASP A 72 12.48 16.55 -17.04
C ASP A 72 11.78 15.26 -17.48
N TYR A 73 12.55 14.36 -18.09
CA TYR A 73 12.07 13.04 -18.46
C TYR A 73 11.86 12.18 -17.21
N ILE A 74 10.80 11.36 -17.23
CA ILE A 74 10.58 10.37 -16.17
C ILE A 74 11.76 9.42 -16.10
N ILE A 75 12.33 9.32 -14.90
CA ILE A 75 13.40 8.36 -14.60
C ILE A 75 12.78 6.97 -14.40
N PRO A 76 13.23 5.95 -15.14
CA PRO A 76 12.76 4.58 -14.98
C PRO A 76 12.99 4.04 -13.56
N ALA A 77 12.04 3.24 -13.08
CA ALA A 77 12.19 2.51 -11.83
C ALA A 77 13.23 1.38 -12.01
N PRO A 78 14.17 1.21 -11.07
CA PRO A 78 15.20 0.18 -11.17
C PRO A 78 14.63 -1.23 -10.94
N VAL A 79 13.52 -1.33 -10.22
CA VAL A 79 12.79 -2.57 -9.95
C VAL A 79 11.33 -2.38 -10.31
N ARG A 80 10.79 -3.32 -11.08
CA ARG A 80 9.43 -3.25 -11.67
C ARG A 80 8.44 -4.24 -11.08
N ASP A 81 8.93 -5.37 -10.60
CA ASP A 81 8.14 -6.42 -9.97
C ASP A 81 8.55 -6.55 -8.50
N ALA A 82 7.63 -6.98 -7.64
CA ALA A 82 7.81 -7.23 -6.21
C ALA A 82 8.45 -6.04 -5.44
N TYR A 83 8.30 -4.82 -5.94
CA TYR A 83 8.96 -3.64 -5.36
C TYR A 83 8.30 -3.15 -4.07
N ARG A 84 7.04 -3.51 -3.81
CA ARG A 84 6.29 -3.01 -2.65
C ARG A 84 6.82 -3.66 -1.36
N ASN A 85 7.21 -2.82 -0.41
CA ASN A 85 7.60 -3.23 0.95
C ASN A 85 6.45 -3.13 1.96
N LYS A 86 5.27 -2.63 1.55
CA LYS A 86 4.04 -2.61 2.36
C LYS A 86 2.81 -2.84 1.49
N ASP A 87 1.95 -3.75 1.95
CA ASP A 87 0.66 -4.05 1.34
C ASP A 87 -0.43 -4.08 2.40
N GLU A 88 -1.59 -3.52 2.07
CA GLU A 88 -2.78 -3.55 2.90
C GLU A 88 -3.84 -4.35 2.17
N PHE A 89 -4.15 -5.54 2.69
CA PHE A 89 -5.12 -6.45 2.12
C PHE A 89 -6.43 -6.33 2.88
N SER A 90 -7.49 -6.04 2.14
CA SER A 90 -8.85 -6.01 2.66
C SER A 90 -9.42 -7.43 2.77
N VAL A 91 -10.52 -7.56 3.52
CA VAL A 91 -11.29 -8.81 3.63
C VAL A 91 -12.71 -8.55 3.17
N TRP A 92 -13.22 -9.36 2.24
CA TRP A 92 -14.58 -9.23 1.71
C TRP A 92 -15.01 -10.52 0.97
N PRO A 93 -16.30 -10.70 0.63
CA PRO A 93 -16.72 -11.80 -0.21
C PRO A 93 -15.96 -11.87 -1.53
N GLY A 94 -15.46 -13.07 -1.84
CA GLY A 94 -14.74 -13.37 -3.06
C GLY A 94 -15.65 -13.57 -4.26
N VAL A 95 -15.02 -13.75 -5.43
CA VAL A 95 -15.72 -14.15 -6.66
C VAL A 95 -16.37 -15.54 -6.50
N ASP A 96 -15.73 -16.41 -5.74
CA ASP A 96 -16.17 -17.75 -5.35
C ASP A 96 -17.36 -17.75 -4.36
N GLY A 97 -17.78 -16.57 -3.88
CA GLY A 97 -18.83 -16.42 -2.89
C GLY A 97 -18.37 -16.68 -1.46
N ASN A 98 -17.10 -17.02 -1.21
CA ASN A 98 -16.59 -17.17 0.14
C ASN A 98 -16.58 -15.80 0.85
N PRO A 99 -17.20 -15.66 2.03
CA PRO A 99 -17.35 -14.36 2.67
C PRO A 99 -16.04 -13.74 3.18
N LYS A 100 -14.97 -14.53 3.27
CA LYS A 100 -13.69 -14.15 3.89
C LYS A 100 -12.54 -14.39 2.92
N THR A 101 -12.50 -13.58 1.87
CA THR A 101 -11.40 -13.56 0.92
C THR A 101 -10.49 -12.38 1.22
N VAL A 102 -9.18 -12.62 1.29
CA VAL A 102 -8.16 -11.60 1.60
C VAL A 102 -7.53 -11.12 0.30
N GLY A 103 -7.57 -9.82 0.04
CA GLY A 103 -7.03 -9.26 -1.19
C GLY A 103 -7.36 -7.79 -1.40
N PHE A 104 -7.69 -7.43 -2.63
CA PHE A 104 -8.12 -6.06 -2.95
C PHE A 104 -9.53 -6.07 -3.55
N PHE A 105 -10.20 -4.94 -3.39
CA PHE A 105 -11.51 -4.76 -3.99
C PHE A 105 -11.41 -4.57 -5.49
N VAL A 106 -12.27 -5.31 -6.19
CA VAL A 106 -12.55 -5.08 -7.60
C VAL A 106 -14.02 -4.70 -7.73
N GLY A 107 -14.25 -3.55 -8.36
CA GLY A 107 -15.57 -2.95 -8.54
C GLY A 107 -15.80 -1.72 -7.67
N SER A 108 -17.04 -1.21 -7.71
CA SER A 108 -17.44 -0.02 -6.95
C SER A 108 -18.88 -0.17 -6.46
N PRO A 109 -19.15 0.09 -5.15
CA PRO A 109 -20.52 -0.01 -4.61
C PRO A 109 -21.50 0.94 -5.29
N ALA A 110 -21.01 2.08 -5.80
CA ALA A 110 -21.83 3.05 -6.51
C ALA A 110 -22.32 2.57 -7.88
N VAL A 111 -21.74 1.49 -8.41
CA VAL A 111 -21.95 1.07 -9.80
C VAL A 111 -22.25 -0.42 -9.98
N GLY A 112 -22.17 -1.22 -8.91
CA GLY A 112 -22.57 -2.63 -8.95
C GLY A 112 -21.91 -3.48 -7.87
N LYS A 113 -21.54 -4.70 -8.26
CA LYS A 113 -20.93 -5.71 -7.38
C LYS A 113 -19.50 -5.31 -6.99
N VAL A 114 -19.16 -5.48 -5.72
CA VAL A 114 -17.78 -5.43 -5.21
C VAL A 114 -17.42 -6.79 -4.69
N VAL A 115 -16.26 -7.29 -5.10
CA VAL A 115 -15.67 -8.55 -4.64
C VAL A 115 -14.24 -8.31 -4.18
N CYS A 116 -13.76 -9.16 -3.27
CA CYS A 116 -12.33 -9.27 -2.99
C CYS A 116 -11.68 -10.25 -3.97
N VAL A 117 -10.52 -9.90 -4.50
CA VAL A 117 -9.72 -10.80 -5.35
C VAL A 117 -8.35 -10.99 -4.69
N PRO A 118 -7.89 -12.24 -4.50
CA PRO A 118 -6.57 -12.53 -3.94
C PRO A 118 -5.44 -11.90 -4.76
N PRO A 119 -4.33 -11.50 -4.13
CA PRO A 119 -3.22 -10.82 -4.79
C PRO A 119 -2.32 -11.74 -5.65
N THR A 120 -2.74 -12.98 -5.89
CA THR A 120 -1.94 -14.08 -6.45
C THR A 120 -1.08 -13.67 -7.65
N TYR A 121 -1.67 -13.01 -8.64
CA TYR A 121 -0.99 -12.65 -9.89
C TYR A 121 -0.51 -11.20 -9.96
N LEU A 122 -0.64 -10.43 -8.87
CA LEU A 122 -0.16 -9.04 -8.85
C LEU A 122 1.37 -9.02 -8.85
N LYS A 123 1.94 -8.43 -9.90
CA LYS A 123 3.40 -8.35 -10.09
C LYS A 123 4.07 -7.40 -9.10
N CYS A 124 3.40 -6.35 -8.64
CA CYS A 124 3.98 -5.35 -7.75
C CYS A 124 4.14 -5.83 -6.29
N ILE A 125 3.54 -6.96 -5.93
CA ILE A 125 3.49 -7.49 -4.56
C ILE A 125 4.48 -8.65 -4.41
N ARG A 126 5.22 -8.68 -3.29
CA ARG A 126 6.17 -9.74 -2.97
C ARG A 126 5.46 -11.07 -2.70
N GLU A 127 6.07 -12.18 -3.12
CA GLU A 127 5.53 -13.53 -2.86
C GLU A 127 5.35 -13.82 -1.36
N SER A 128 6.24 -13.29 -0.51
CA SER A 128 6.08 -13.41 0.95
C SER A 128 4.83 -12.72 1.46
N HIS A 129 4.48 -11.55 0.92
CA HIS A 129 3.26 -10.84 1.32
C HIS A 129 2.00 -11.60 0.87
N LYS A 130 2.02 -12.16 -0.35
CA LYS A 130 0.94 -13.03 -0.83
C LYS A 130 0.77 -14.25 0.07
N LYS A 131 1.87 -14.88 0.49
CA LYS A 131 1.87 -16.02 1.42
C LYS A 131 1.27 -15.65 2.79
N ILE A 132 1.70 -14.53 3.39
CA ILE A 132 1.17 -14.09 4.69
C ILE A 132 -0.33 -13.74 4.57
N ALA A 133 -0.74 -13.08 3.49
CA ALA A 133 -2.15 -12.80 3.22
C ALA A 133 -2.98 -14.09 3.10
N LYS A 134 -2.45 -15.13 2.45
CA LYS A 134 -3.10 -16.44 2.36
C LYS A 134 -3.22 -17.14 3.72
N ILE A 135 -2.17 -17.09 4.54
CA ILE A 135 -2.18 -17.63 5.91
C ILE A 135 -3.25 -16.93 6.75
N TYR A 136 -3.35 -15.59 6.65
CA TYR A 136 -4.42 -14.85 7.32
C TYR A 136 -5.80 -15.25 6.82
N GLU A 137 -5.98 -15.44 5.51
CA GLU A 137 -7.22 -15.91 4.91
C GLU A 137 -7.66 -17.26 5.49
N ASP A 138 -6.74 -18.22 5.55
CA ASP A 138 -7.02 -19.56 6.08
C ASP A 138 -7.42 -19.52 7.55
N PHE A 139 -6.76 -18.66 8.35
CA PHE A 139 -7.12 -18.43 9.74
C PHE A 139 -8.55 -17.88 9.90
N ILE A 140 -8.87 -16.79 9.21
CA ILE A 140 -10.19 -16.15 9.37
C ILE A 140 -11.32 -17.01 8.80
N ARG A 141 -11.05 -17.83 7.76
CA ARG A 141 -12.02 -18.79 7.21
C ARG A 141 -12.40 -19.87 8.22
N ALA A 142 -11.48 -20.29 9.09
CA ALA A 142 -11.77 -21.22 10.18
C ALA A 142 -12.47 -20.55 11.39
N SER A 143 -12.34 -19.23 11.56
CA SER A 143 -12.99 -18.49 12.64
C SER A 143 -14.53 -18.45 12.46
N PRO A 144 -15.33 -18.51 13.54
CA PRO A 144 -16.77 -18.29 13.45
C PRO A 144 -17.15 -16.81 13.26
N LEU A 145 -16.23 -15.87 13.48
CA LEU A 145 -16.52 -14.44 13.46
C LEU A 145 -16.62 -13.91 12.02
N SER A 146 -17.57 -13.02 11.76
CA SER A 146 -17.79 -12.42 10.44
C SER A 146 -16.80 -11.28 10.14
N VAL A 147 -16.77 -10.87 8.87
CA VAL A 147 -16.02 -9.71 8.40
C VAL A 147 -16.78 -8.44 8.75
N SER A 148 -16.05 -7.39 9.15
CA SER A 148 -16.57 -6.03 9.26
C SER A 148 -15.99 -5.18 8.12
N TYR A 149 -16.84 -4.51 7.36
CA TYR A 149 -16.40 -3.69 6.23
C TYR A 149 -16.77 -2.21 6.41
N GLN A 150 -17.99 -1.96 6.88
CA GLN A 150 -18.48 -0.64 7.20
C GLN A 150 -18.29 -0.35 8.68
N LEU A 151 -18.54 0.90 9.04
CA LEU A 151 -18.51 1.31 10.43
C LEU A 151 -19.61 0.61 11.26
N TYR A 152 -20.71 0.23 10.61
CA TYR A 152 -21.97 -0.13 11.28
C TYR A 152 -22.51 -1.52 10.95
N ASP A 153 -21.84 -2.28 10.09
CA ASP A 153 -22.31 -3.59 9.62
C ASP A 153 -22.04 -4.75 10.59
N GLY A 154 -21.43 -4.45 11.75
CA GLY A 154 -21.02 -5.45 12.73
C GLY A 154 -19.83 -6.27 12.24
N GLY A 155 -19.60 -7.43 12.86
CA GLY A 155 -18.48 -8.31 12.52
C GLY A 155 -17.15 -7.89 13.16
N PHE A 156 -16.13 -8.72 12.96
CA PHE A 156 -14.86 -8.60 13.68
C PHE A 156 -13.67 -8.39 12.74
N TRP A 157 -13.49 -9.29 11.78
CA TRP A 157 -12.28 -9.30 10.94
C TRP A 157 -12.28 -8.18 9.92
N ARG A 158 -11.18 -7.43 9.85
CA ARG A 158 -10.93 -6.46 8.79
C ARG A 158 -9.60 -6.76 8.11
N ASN A 159 -8.94 -5.72 7.63
CA ASN A 159 -7.74 -5.72 6.83
C ASN A 159 -6.54 -6.32 7.59
N ILE A 160 -5.55 -6.79 6.83
CA ILE A 160 -4.20 -7.07 7.31
C ILE A 160 -3.21 -6.19 6.57
N VAL A 161 -2.34 -5.49 7.31
CA VAL A 161 -1.23 -4.73 6.75
C VAL A 161 0.04 -5.54 6.90
N ILE A 162 0.75 -5.80 5.80
CA ILE A 162 1.99 -6.57 5.78
C ILE A 162 3.12 -5.67 5.31
N ARG A 163 4.24 -5.70 6.04
CA ARG A 163 5.49 -5.03 5.69
C ARG A 163 6.63 -6.02 5.61
N SER A 164 7.63 -5.70 4.80
CA SER A 164 8.93 -6.36 4.81
C SER A 164 10.06 -5.36 4.67
N ASN A 165 11.26 -5.78 5.05
CA ASN A 165 12.50 -5.08 4.76
C ASN A 165 13.36 -5.88 3.77
N ASP A 166 14.48 -5.31 3.35
CA ASP A 166 15.44 -6.00 2.48
C ASP A 166 16.22 -7.13 3.16
N ALA A 167 16.21 -7.20 4.50
CA ALA A 167 16.75 -8.34 5.25
C ALA A 167 15.84 -9.59 5.19
N GLY A 168 14.61 -9.45 4.68
CA GLY A 168 13.64 -10.53 4.61
C GLY A 168 12.78 -10.69 5.86
N ASP A 169 12.90 -9.78 6.84
CA ASP A 169 12.03 -9.74 8.01
C ASP A 169 10.63 -9.27 7.61
N HIS A 170 9.62 -9.78 8.31
CA HIS A 170 8.22 -9.48 8.02
C HIS A 170 7.50 -8.97 9.27
N MET A 171 6.57 -8.06 9.04
CA MET A 171 5.67 -7.53 10.04
C MET A 171 4.24 -7.57 9.52
N ALA A 172 3.32 -8.05 10.33
CA ALA A 172 1.90 -8.08 10.03
C ALA A 172 1.11 -7.35 11.12
N SER A 173 0.14 -6.54 10.73
CA SER A 173 -0.81 -5.89 11.64
C SER A 173 -2.22 -6.27 11.22
N VAL A 174 -2.90 -7.03 12.07
CA VAL A 174 -4.29 -7.43 11.88
C VAL A 174 -5.20 -6.35 12.47
N ILE A 175 -6.12 -5.84 11.66
CA ILE A 175 -7.08 -4.83 12.09
C ILE A 175 -8.45 -5.49 12.31
N THR A 176 -9.10 -5.17 13.42
CA THR A 176 -10.44 -5.67 13.75
C THR A 176 -11.39 -4.55 14.18
N ASN A 177 -12.69 -4.83 14.15
CA ASN A 177 -13.73 -3.96 14.70
C ASN A 177 -14.08 -4.40 16.13
N PRO A 178 -13.88 -3.56 17.16
CA PRO A 178 -14.18 -3.93 18.54
C PRO A 178 -15.66 -3.77 18.94
N ARG A 179 -16.51 -3.18 18.09
CA ARG A 179 -17.84 -2.63 18.50
C ARG A 179 -18.73 -3.58 19.31
N ASP A 180 -18.78 -4.85 18.91
CA ASP A 180 -19.69 -5.86 19.48
C ASP A 180 -18.94 -6.91 20.34
N PHE A 181 -17.69 -6.63 20.72
CA PHE A 181 -16.80 -7.57 21.40
C PHE A 181 -16.25 -6.99 22.70
N THR A 182 -16.21 -7.81 23.75
CA THR A 182 -15.57 -7.45 25.02
C THR A 182 -14.05 -7.51 24.90
N SER A 183 -13.33 -6.86 25.82
CA SER A 183 -11.87 -6.94 25.89
C SER A 183 -11.37 -8.39 26.00
N GLU A 184 -12.04 -9.23 26.80
CA GLU A 184 -11.70 -10.65 26.95
C GLU A 184 -11.86 -11.43 25.64
N GLN A 185 -12.92 -11.16 24.88
CA GLN A 185 -13.11 -11.78 23.57
C GLN A 185 -12.04 -11.35 22.56
N ILE A 186 -11.63 -10.08 22.60
CA ILE A 186 -10.55 -9.55 21.75
C ILE A 186 -9.21 -10.21 22.12
N GLU A 187 -8.87 -10.27 23.41
CA GLU A 187 -7.65 -10.91 23.93
C GLU A 187 -7.59 -12.39 23.55
N GLU A 188 -8.72 -13.10 23.57
CA GLU A 188 -8.79 -14.49 23.10
C GLU A 188 -8.50 -14.59 21.59
N GLN A 189 -9.02 -13.67 20.77
CA GLN A 189 -8.68 -13.65 19.34
C GLN A 189 -7.21 -13.30 19.10
N GLU A 190 -6.62 -12.39 19.89
CA GLU A 190 -5.18 -12.09 19.86
C GLU A 190 -4.33 -13.34 20.20
N ARG A 191 -4.75 -14.12 21.21
CA ARG A 191 -4.09 -15.37 21.58
C ARG A 191 -4.14 -16.39 20.45
N LEU A 192 -5.31 -16.62 19.86
CA LEU A 192 -5.50 -17.54 18.73
C LEU A 192 -4.68 -17.12 17.49
N LEU A 193 -4.66 -15.82 17.19
CA LEU A 193 -3.83 -15.26 16.12
C LEU A 193 -2.34 -15.56 16.37
N ARG A 194 -1.84 -15.24 17.56
CA ARG A 194 -0.45 -15.47 17.93
C ARG A 194 -0.06 -16.94 17.81
N GLU A 195 -0.88 -17.85 18.33
CA GLU A 195 -0.63 -19.29 18.26
C GLU A 195 -0.58 -19.78 16.81
N TYR A 196 -1.56 -19.42 16.00
CA TYR A 196 -1.65 -19.85 14.60
C TYR A 196 -0.46 -19.33 13.76
N PHE A 197 -0.15 -18.03 13.87
CA PHE A 197 0.95 -17.44 13.11
C PHE A 197 2.31 -17.96 13.59
N SER A 198 2.50 -18.23 14.88
CA SER A 198 3.77 -18.76 15.39
C SER A 198 4.13 -20.14 14.83
N GLN A 199 3.13 -20.97 14.51
CA GLN A 199 3.32 -22.30 13.91
C GLN A 199 3.70 -22.20 12.43
N GLN A 200 3.14 -21.23 11.72
CA GLN A 200 3.33 -21.06 10.27
C GLN A 200 4.53 -20.16 9.92
N LEU A 201 4.80 -19.15 10.74
CA LEU A 201 5.76 -18.06 10.54
C LEU A 201 6.40 -17.63 11.88
N PRO A 202 7.31 -18.42 12.45
CA PRO A 202 7.85 -18.19 13.80
C PRO A 202 8.63 -16.88 13.96
N TYR A 203 9.11 -16.29 12.86
CA TYR A 203 9.89 -15.04 12.87
C TYR A 203 9.06 -13.81 12.49
N LEU A 204 7.75 -13.95 12.30
CA LEU A 204 6.87 -12.82 11.98
C LEU A 204 6.69 -11.90 13.19
N SER A 205 6.87 -10.60 12.97
CA SER A 205 6.47 -9.58 13.93
C SER A 205 4.98 -9.31 13.80
N LEU A 206 4.18 -9.73 14.78
CA LEU A 206 2.73 -9.71 14.72
C LEU A 206 2.16 -8.63 15.65
N PHE A 207 1.23 -7.86 15.10
CA PHE A 207 0.51 -6.80 15.77
C PHE A 207 -0.99 -6.95 15.55
N HIS A 208 -1.76 -6.38 16.47
CA HIS A 208 -3.19 -6.27 16.37
C HIS A 208 -3.64 -4.83 16.68
N GLN A 209 -4.68 -4.37 15.99
CA GLN A 209 -5.29 -3.07 16.24
C GLN A 209 -6.81 -3.18 16.19
N SER A 210 -7.44 -2.97 17.34
CA SER A 210 -8.89 -2.77 17.46
C SER A 210 -9.28 -1.37 17.02
N CYS A 211 -9.69 -1.18 15.77
CA CYS A 211 -10.04 0.14 15.24
C CYS A 211 -11.57 0.31 15.14
N PRO A 212 -12.21 1.13 16.01
CA PRO A 212 -13.65 1.36 15.96
C PRO A 212 -14.09 2.14 14.73
N HIS A 213 -13.18 2.84 14.03
CA HIS A 213 -13.47 3.65 12.84
C HIS A 213 -12.88 3.05 11.56
N VAL A 214 -13.11 3.67 10.40
CA VAL A 214 -12.51 3.23 9.12
C VAL A 214 -10.98 3.34 9.16
N LYS A 215 -10.47 4.37 9.82
CA LYS A 215 -9.05 4.55 10.15
C LYS A 215 -8.96 5.18 11.52
N CYS A 216 -7.96 4.77 12.29
CA CYS A 216 -7.70 5.27 13.63
C CYS A 216 -6.24 5.73 13.72
N THR A 217 -6.01 6.84 14.40
CA THR A 217 -4.66 7.17 14.88
C THR A 217 -4.28 6.23 16.02
N ARG A 218 -3.00 6.17 16.35
CA ARG A 218 -2.52 5.38 17.49
C ARG A 218 -3.15 5.81 18.83
N ASP A 219 -3.46 7.09 18.99
CA ASP A 219 -4.12 7.63 20.18
C ASP A 219 -5.60 7.20 20.26
N GLN A 220 -6.25 7.02 19.11
CA GLN A 220 -7.64 6.55 19.03
C GLN A 220 -7.76 5.03 19.19
N ALA A 221 -6.79 4.28 18.68
CA ALA A 221 -6.74 2.83 18.75
C ALA A 221 -5.28 2.37 18.89
N PRO A 222 -4.85 1.99 20.11
CA PRO A 222 -3.51 1.48 20.34
C PRO A 222 -3.22 0.24 19.49
N ILE A 223 -1.96 0.12 19.04
CA ILE A 223 -1.48 -1.06 18.34
C ILE A 223 -0.83 -1.98 19.37
N HIS A 224 -1.40 -3.17 19.53
CA HIS A 224 -0.92 -4.20 20.45
C HIS A 224 0.15 -5.04 19.75
N HIS A 225 1.29 -5.21 20.41
CA HIS A 225 2.37 -6.08 19.94
C HIS A 225 2.16 -7.49 20.49
N LEU A 226 1.93 -8.46 19.61
CA LEU A 226 1.61 -9.84 19.99
C LEU A 226 2.84 -10.75 20.04
N SER A 227 3.77 -10.60 19.08
CA SER A 227 5.00 -11.38 19.03
C SER A 227 6.03 -10.81 18.07
N GLY A 228 7.30 -11.21 18.24
CA GLY A 228 8.41 -10.85 17.34
C GLY A 228 9.08 -9.54 17.72
N GLN A 229 9.58 -8.81 16.71
CA GLN A 229 10.24 -7.52 16.91
C GLN A 229 9.23 -6.38 16.89
N SER A 230 9.47 -5.36 17.71
CA SER A 230 8.57 -4.19 17.77
C SER A 230 8.70 -3.23 16.58
N TYR A 231 9.72 -3.42 15.74
CA TYR A 231 9.98 -2.66 14.51
C TYR A 231 10.80 -3.49 13.52
N LEU A 232 10.73 -3.15 12.23
CA LEU A 232 11.71 -3.60 11.23
C LEU A 232 12.87 -2.60 11.14
N ILE A 233 14.04 -3.05 10.68
CA ILE A 233 15.15 -2.18 10.31
C ILE A 233 15.24 -2.16 8.79
N GLU A 234 15.19 -0.97 8.20
CA GLU A 234 15.39 -0.78 6.76
C GLU A 234 16.52 0.21 6.53
N SER A 235 17.46 -0.15 5.66
CA SER A 235 18.61 0.70 5.33
C SER A 235 18.31 1.49 4.07
N MET A 236 18.58 2.79 4.01
CA MET A 236 18.43 3.58 2.79
C MET A 236 19.56 4.61 2.69
N SER A 237 20.27 4.60 1.55
CA SER A 237 21.45 5.45 1.31
C SER A 237 22.45 5.46 2.49
N GLY A 238 22.68 4.27 3.07
CA GLY A 238 23.63 4.06 4.16
C GLY A 238 23.19 4.55 5.55
N LEU A 239 21.89 4.79 5.75
CA LEU A 239 21.28 5.07 7.06
C LEU A 239 20.26 4.00 7.41
N ASP A 240 20.17 3.63 8.70
CA ASP A 240 19.19 2.66 9.18
C ASP A 240 17.97 3.35 9.80
N PHE A 241 16.79 2.88 9.40
CA PHE A 241 15.50 3.38 9.84
C PHE A 241 14.73 2.30 10.57
N ARG A 242 14.17 2.65 11.73
CA ARG A 242 13.21 1.79 12.43
C ARG A 242 11.81 2.01 11.86
N ILE A 243 11.23 0.95 11.31
CA ILE A 243 9.91 0.97 10.69
C ILE A 243 8.90 0.34 11.65
N SER A 244 8.06 1.18 12.25
CA SER A 244 6.94 0.78 13.10
C SER A 244 5.69 0.43 12.26
N PRO A 245 4.71 -0.30 12.81
CA PRO A 245 3.47 -0.68 12.10
C PRO A 245 2.71 0.47 11.42
N ASP A 246 2.64 1.62 12.09
CA ASP A 246 1.93 2.84 11.69
C ASP A 246 2.80 3.88 10.97
N SER A 247 4.12 3.67 10.90
CA SER A 247 5.06 4.62 10.31
C SER A 247 4.93 4.73 8.79
N PHE A 248 5.06 5.94 8.24
CA PHE A 248 5.17 6.11 6.79
C PHE A 248 6.61 5.82 6.32
N PHE A 249 6.74 5.01 5.28
CA PHE A 249 8.00 4.75 4.59
C PHE A 249 7.71 4.55 3.11
N GLN A 250 8.68 4.85 2.25
CA GLN A 250 8.50 4.77 0.81
C GLN A 250 8.25 3.33 0.37
N LEU A 251 7.16 3.11 -0.37
CA LEU A 251 6.71 1.77 -0.77
C LEU A 251 7.70 1.06 -1.70
N ASN A 252 8.33 1.82 -2.58
CA ASN A 252 9.34 1.37 -3.53
C ASN A 252 10.67 2.02 -3.15
N LYS A 253 11.43 1.36 -2.26
CA LYS A 253 12.72 1.87 -1.77
C LYS A 253 13.71 2.15 -2.92
N PRO A 254 13.96 1.25 -3.88
CA PRO A 254 14.89 1.51 -4.97
C PRO A 254 14.54 2.75 -5.80
N ALA A 255 13.25 3.00 -6.08
CA ALA A 255 12.83 4.22 -6.76
C ALA A 255 12.92 5.46 -5.85
N ALA A 256 12.72 5.31 -4.54
CA ALA A 256 12.86 6.40 -3.58
C ALA A 256 14.31 6.88 -3.44
N GLU A 257 15.29 5.98 -3.51
CA GLU A 257 16.71 6.37 -3.49
C GLU A 257 17.05 7.28 -4.67
N ILE A 258 16.61 6.93 -5.87
CA ILE A 258 16.75 7.79 -7.06
C ILE A 258 16.03 9.13 -6.87
N LEU A 259 14.81 9.12 -6.33
CA LEU A 259 14.07 10.35 -6.03
C LEU A 259 14.88 11.26 -5.10
N PHE A 260 15.45 10.71 -4.03
CA PHE A 260 16.24 11.50 -3.08
C PHE A 260 17.54 12.01 -3.70
N GLU A 261 18.20 11.23 -4.56
CA GLU A 261 19.34 11.69 -5.34
C GLU A 261 18.99 12.91 -6.21
N GLN A 262 17.84 12.89 -6.89
CA GLN A 262 17.40 14.04 -7.68
C GLN A 262 17.07 15.26 -6.81
N VAL A 263 16.43 15.07 -5.66
CA VAL A 263 16.16 16.16 -4.71
C VAL A 263 17.48 16.78 -4.22
N MET A 264 18.48 15.96 -3.91
CA MET A 264 19.81 16.45 -3.50
C MET A 264 20.51 17.20 -4.64
N ALA A 265 20.45 16.70 -5.87
CA ALA A 265 21.02 17.37 -7.04
C ALA A 265 20.36 18.74 -7.28
N LEU A 266 19.04 18.83 -7.13
CA LEU A 266 18.28 20.08 -7.27
C LEU A 266 18.55 21.07 -6.14
N ALA A 267 18.73 20.60 -4.90
CA ALA A 267 19.11 21.44 -3.77
C ALA A 267 20.51 22.05 -3.96
N GLY A 268 21.38 21.34 -4.69
CA GLY A 268 22.74 21.75 -5.02
C GLY A 268 23.71 21.63 -3.84
N SER A 269 25.01 21.75 -4.12
CA SER A 269 26.11 21.58 -3.16
C SER A 269 26.41 22.81 -2.29
N LYS A 270 25.40 23.62 -1.95
CA LYS A 270 25.63 24.82 -1.13
C LYS A 270 25.71 24.43 0.35
N HIS A 271 26.58 25.09 1.11
CA HIS A 271 26.56 25.03 2.57
C HIS A 271 25.34 25.78 3.09
N TYR A 272 24.22 25.08 3.28
CA TYR A 272 23.07 25.65 3.97
C TYR A 272 23.23 25.43 5.47
N THR A 273 23.03 26.49 6.27
CA THR A 273 23.08 26.41 7.74
C THR A 273 21.74 25.98 8.34
N THR A 274 20.68 25.92 7.53
CA THR A 274 19.32 25.64 8.00
C THR A 274 18.55 24.91 6.91
N LEU A 275 18.00 23.75 7.27
CA LEU A 275 17.10 22.95 6.46
C LEU A 275 15.73 22.92 7.13
N LEU A 276 14.66 23.15 6.36
CA LEU A 276 13.29 23.04 6.83
C LEU A 276 12.60 21.89 6.08
N ASP A 277 12.47 20.73 6.72
CA ASP A 277 11.75 19.57 6.18
C ASP A 277 10.27 19.65 6.58
N LEU A 278 9.43 20.13 5.64
CA LEU A 278 7.99 20.20 5.83
C LEU A 278 7.35 18.87 5.45
N TYR A 279 6.43 18.39 6.30
CA TYR A 279 5.78 17.08 6.12
C TYR A 279 6.76 15.89 6.18
N CYS A 280 7.79 16.02 7.02
CA CYS A 280 8.94 15.12 7.11
C CYS A 280 8.60 13.65 7.42
N GLY A 281 7.44 13.37 8.02
CA GLY A 281 7.01 12.02 8.36
C GLY A 281 8.01 11.32 9.28
N THR A 282 8.70 10.30 8.76
CA THR A 282 9.78 9.59 9.48
C THR A 282 11.14 10.28 9.41
N GLY A 283 11.23 11.46 8.77
CA GLY A 283 12.44 12.28 8.66
C GLY A 283 13.50 11.69 7.72
N VAL A 284 13.07 10.88 6.73
CA VAL A 284 14.00 10.23 5.78
C VAL A 284 14.77 11.29 5.00
N LEU A 285 14.08 12.27 4.41
CA LEU A 285 14.72 13.31 3.60
C LEU A 285 15.66 14.18 4.42
N GLU A 286 15.21 14.70 5.57
CA GLU A 286 16.06 15.46 6.51
C GLU A 286 17.36 14.71 6.83
N ARG A 287 17.27 13.44 7.24
CA ARG A 287 18.44 12.65 7.64
C ARG A 287 19.41 12.42 6.48
N LEU A 288 18.91 12.23 5.27
CA LEU A 288 19.73 12.13 4.06
C LEU A 288 20.42 13.45 3.73
N MET A 289 19.68 14.57 3.79
CA MET A 289 20.20 15.90 3.47
C MET A 289 21.25 16.37 4.48
N VAL A 290 21.04 16.16 5.79
CA VAL A 290 22.03 16.52 6.83
C VAL A 290 23.37 15.82 6.59
N ARG A 291 23.36 14.55 6.17
CA ARG A 291 24.60 13.80 5.88
C ARG A 291 25.39 14.41 4.72
N VAL A 292 24.71 14.95 3.70
CA VAL A 292 25.36 15.49 2.49
C VAL A 292 25.74 16.96 2.66
N MET A 293 25.00 17.72 3.45
CA MET A 293 25.17 19.17 3.56
C MET A 293 26.05 19.61 4.75
N CYS A 294 26.23 18.74 5.75
CA CYS A 294 27.04 19.02 6.94
C CYS A 294 28.41 18.31 6.95
N LEU A 295 28.74 17.53 5.90
CA LEU A 295 30.07 16.99 5.64
C LEU A 295 30.76 17.80 4.53
#